data_AF-A0A968VZD1-F1
#
_entry.id   AF-A0A968VZD1-F1
#
_cell.length_a   1.000
_cell.length_b   1.000
_cell.length_c   1.000
_cell.angle_alpha   90.00
_cell.angle_beta   90.00
_cell.angle_gamma   90.00
#
_symmetry.space_group_name_H-M   'P 1'
#
loop_
_entity.id
_entity.type
_entity.pdbx_description
1 polymer ?
#
loop_
_entity_poly.entity_id
_entity_poly.type
_entity_poly.pdbx_seq_one_letter_code
_entity_poly.pdbx_strand_id
1 'polypeptide(L)'
;MEAKAFKDYLLANNLNINTLMAVSYGVHSRRTHLTYKRILNGCNVGVLPIKSEMSNNPKWWTDKRSLNIMADEYLSFWYAWFLVW
;
A
#
# COMPACT_ATOMS: atom_id res chain seq x y z
N MET A 1 -8.05 6.48 -1.67
CA MET A 1 -8.35 7.90 -1.95
C MET A 1 -7.10 8.77 -1.85
N GLU A 2 -6.23 8.55 -0.86
CA GLU A 2 -5.02 9.36 -0.61
C GLU A 2 -4.08 9.50 -1.81
N ALA A 3 -3.77 8.41 -2.52
CA ALA A 3 -2.86 8.46 -3.67
C ALA A 3 -3.39 9.29 -4.85
N LYS A 4 -4.72 9.39 -5.02
CA LYS A 4 -5.33 10.22 -6.07
C LYS A 4 -5.27 11.69 -5.70
N ALA A 5 -5.64 12.04 -4.48
CA ALA A 5 -5.52 13.41 -3.96
C ALA A 5 -4.08 13.91 -4.01
N PHE A 6 -3.10 13.04 -3.75
CA PHE A 6 -1.69 13.36 -3.91
C PHE A 6 -1.32 13.69 -5.35
N LYS A 7 -1.75 12.87 -6.33
CA LYS A 7 -1.54 13.18 -7.75
C LYS A 7 -2.20 14.51 -8.16
N ASP A 8 -3.43 14.73 -7.72
CA ASP A 8 -4.16 15.96 -8.04
C ASP A 8 -3.43 17.20 -7.48
N TYR A 9 -2.84 17.09 -6.28
CA TYR A 9 -1.97 18.12 -5.71
C TYR A 9 -0.71 18.36 -6.54
N LEU A 10 -0.05 17.31 -7.04
CA LEU A 10 1.14 17.47 -7.88
C LEU A 10 0.84 18.17 -9.20
N LEU A 11 -0.27 17.81 -9.83
CA LEU A 11 -0.74 18.44 -11.06
C LEU A 11 -1.11 19.92 -10.82
N ALA A 12 -1.80 20.22 -9.72
CA ALA A 12 -2.16 21.59 -9.37
C ALA A 12 -0.95 22.51 -9.15
N ASN A 13 0.18 21.95 -8.70
CA ASN A 13 1.41 22.69 -8.45
C ASN A 13 2.44 22.58 -9.58
N ASN A 14 2.10 21.95 -10.71
CA ASN A 14 3.03 21.69 -11.83
C ASN A 14 4.35 21.00 -11.39
N LEU A 15 4.28 20.17 -10.34
CA LEU A 15 5.43 19.46 -9.81
C LEU A 15 5.58 18.11 -10.53
N ASN A 16 6.70 17.94 -11.22
CA ASN A 16 7.07 16.66 -11.80
C ASN A 16 8.03 15.93 -10.86
N ILE A 17 7.64 14.76 -10.38
CA ILE A 17 8.45 13.97 -9.45
C ILE A 17 8.93 12.70 -10.14
N ASN A 18 10.24 12.48 -10.16
CA ASN A 18 10.83 11.26 -10.73
C ASN A 18 10.85 10.09 -9.74
N THR A 19 10.89 10.37 -8.43
CA THR A 19 10.99 9.34 -7.37
C THR A 19 10.10 9.69 -6.19
N LEU A 20 9.30 8.73 -5.71
CA LEU A 20 8.47 8.85 -4.52
C LEU A 20 8.83 7.75 -3.53
N MET A 21 9.11 8.11 -2.28
CA MET A 21 9.28 7.16 -1.18
C MET A 21 8.13 7.32 -0.20
N ALA A 22 7.21 6.37 -0.21
CA ALA A 22 6.09 6.35 0.73
C ALA A 22 6.43 5.49 1.95
N VAL A 23 5.98 5.91 3.12
CA VAL A 23 6.09 5.12 4.35
C VAL A 23 4.71 4.58 4.65
N SER A 24 4.60 3.26 4.85
CA SER A 24 3.30 2.61 5.05
C SER A 24 3.40 1.52 6.12
N TYR A 25 2.25 1.21 6.71
CA TYR A 25 2.18 0.29 7.83
C TYR A 25 2.20 -1.16 7.32
N GLY A 26 3.28 -1.89 7.63
CA GLY A 26 3.48 -3.32 7.39
C GLY A 26 2.78 -3.86 6.14
N VAL A 27 1.78 -4.70 6.38
CA VAL A 27 0.86 -5.30 5.40
C VAL A 27 0.44 -4.34 4.27
N HIS A 28 -0.06 -3.16 4.62
CA HIS A 28 -0.58 -2.20 3.64
C HIS A 28 0.49 -1.59 2.73
N SER A 29 1.78 -1.81 2.99
CA SER A 29 2.88 -1.30 2.16
C SER A 29 2.82 -1.80 0.73
N ARG A 30 2.40 -3.06 0.52
CA ARG A 30 2.26 -3.63 -0.84
C ARG A 30 1.12 -2.95 -1.61
N ARG A 31 -0.02 -2.74 -0.96
CA ARG A 31 -1.18 -2.04 -1.54
C ARG A 31 -0.84 -0.59 -1.85
N THR A 32 -0.15 0.09 -0.94
CA THR A 32 0.35 1.46 -1.13
C THR A 32 1.26 1.53 -2.35
N HIS A 33 2.23 0.62 -2.46
CA HIS A 33 3.14 0.56 -3.61
C HIS A 33 2.39 0.40 -4.93
N LEU A 34 1.49 -0.59 -5.04
CA LEU A 34 0.73 -0.85 -6.26
C LEU A 34 -0.17 0.33 -6.64
N THR A 35 -0.82 0.95 -5.65
CA THR A 35 -1.73 2.08 -5.88
C THR A 35 -0.97 3.31 -6.38
N TYR A 36 0.14 3.69 -5.72
CA TYR A 36 0.95 4.82 -6.14
C TYR A 36 1.64 4.56 -7.47
N LYS A 37 2.16 3.35 -7.71
CA LYS A 37 2.76 2.97 -8.99
C LYS A 37 1.79 3.08 -10.16
N ARG A 38 0.52 2.68 -9.96
CA ARG A 38 -0.52 2.78 -11.02
C ARG A 38 -0.94 4.22 -11.29
N ILE A 39 -0.99 5.07 -10.25
CA ILE A 39 -1.47 6.45 -10.36
C ILE A 39 -0.36 7.37 -10.92
N LEU A 40 0.89 7.17 -10.49
CA LEU A 40 2.09 7.90 -10.89
C LEU A 40 2.90 7.11 -11.93
N ASN A 41 2.28 6.83 -13.09
CA ASN A 41 2.98 6.18 -14.21
C ASN A 41 4.21 7.02 -14.62
N GLY A 42 5.39 6.38 -14.61
CA GLY A 42 6.67 7.02 -14.94
C GLY A 42 7.49 7.51 -13.74
N CYS A 43 6.92 7.48 -12.53
CA CYS A 43 7.63 7.78 -11.28
C CYS A 43 8.15 6.48 -10.63
N ASN A 44 9.38 6.49 -10.11
CA ASN A 44 9.93 5.36 -9.38
C ASN A 44 9.41 5.38 -7.93
N VAL A 45 8.48 4.47 -7.61
CA VAL A 45 7.80 4.45 -6.30
C VAL A 45 8.42 3.37 -5.42
N GLY A 46 9.03 3.78 -4.30
CA GLY A 46 9.44 2.91 -3.21
C GLY A 46 8.46 2.98 -2.04
N VAL A 47 8.29 1.87 -1.31
CA VAL A 47 7.56 1.88 -0.04
C VAL A 47 8.41 1.29 1.07
N LEU A 48 8.62 2.07 2.12
CA LEU A 48 9.23 1.60 3.36
C LEU A 48 8.14 1.07 4.29
N PRO A 49 8.12 -0.24 4.58
CA PRO A 49 7.22 -0.80 5.57
C PRO A 49 7.70 -0.47 6.97
N ILE A 50 6.89 0.26 7.73
CA ILE A 50 7.02 0.29 9.19
C ILE A 50 6.55 -1.08 9.67
N LYS A 51 7.37 -1.80 10.44
CA LYS A 51 6.94 -3.06 11.07
C LYS A 51 5.66 -2.78 11.86
N SER A 52 4.55 -3.36 11.43
CA SER A 52 3.42 -3.51 12.34
C SER A 52 3.89 -4.42 13.48
N GLU A 53 3.34 -4.24 14.67
CA GLU A 53 3.48 -5.16 15.80
C GLU A 53 2.82 -6.52 15.52
N MET A 54 2.88 -7.01 14.28
CA MET A 54 2.69 -8.42 14.01
C MET A 54 3.68 -9.15 14.89
N SER A 55 3.10 -9.79 15.90
CA SER A 55 3.72 -10.74 16.79
C SER A 55 4.89 -11.40 16.08
N ASN A 56 6.12 -11.18 16.57
CA ASN A 56 7.33 -11.83 16.06
C ASN A 56 7.34 -13.33 16.43
N ASN A 57 6.14 -13.92 16.49
CA ASN A 57 5.85 -15.26 16.87
C ASN A 57 5.96 -16.11 15.60
N PRO A 58 6.90 -17.06 15.56
CA PRO A 58 7.10 -17.93 14.40
C PRO A 58 5.86 -18.74 14.04
N LYS A 59 4.83 -18.80 14.91
CA LYS A 59 3.52 -19.42 14.66
C LYS A 59 2.42 -18.38 14.38
N TRP A 60 2.69 -17.41 13.51
CA TRP A 60 1.71 -16.38 13.13
C TRP A 60 0.36 -16.96 12.65
N TRP A 61 0.35 -18.17 12.08
CA TRP A 61 -0.87 -18.88 11.66
C TRP A 61 -1.74 -19.39 12.82
N THR A 62 -1.27 -19.32 14.06
CA THR A 62 -2.05 -19.69 15.26
C THR A 62 -2.66 -18.49 15.98
N ASP A 63 -2.19 -17.28 15.68
CA ASP A 63 -2.74 -16.06 16.25
C ASP A 63 -3.93 -15.57 15.41
N LYS A 64 -5.10 -15.52 16.06
CA LYS A 64 -6.33 -15.00 15.43
C LYS A 64 -6.15 -13.59 14.90
N ARG A 65 -5.33 -12.76 15.57
CA ARG A 65 -5.06 -11.39 15.13
C ARG A 65 -4.28 -11.37 13.81
N SER A 66 -3.27 -12.21 13.67
CA SER A 66 -2.49 -12.34 12.44
C SER A 66 -3.30 -12.95 11.30
N LEU A 67 -4.16 -13.94 11.58
CA LEU A 67 -5.08 -14.53 10.60
C LEU A 67 -6.09 -13.51 10.07
N ASN A 68 -6.71 -12.72 10.94
CA ASN A 68 -7.67 -11.70 10.53
C ASN A 68 -7.03 -10.63 9.65
N ILE A 69 -5.81 -10.19 9.97
CA ILE A 69 -5.11 -9.20 9.15
C ILE A 69 -4.76 -9.77 7.76
N MET A 70 -4.31 -11.04 7.70
CA MET A 70 -4.04 -11.70 6.42
C MET A 70 -5.32 -11.90 5.58
N ALA A 71 -6.43 -12.28 6.22
CA ALA A 71 -7.71 -12.45 5.55
C ALA A 71 -8.26 -11.11 5.01
N ASP A 72 -8.15 -10.04 5.79
CA ASP A 72 -8.56 -8.68 5.38
C ASP A 72 -7.71 -8.16 4.22
N GLU A 73 -6.41 -8.44 4.25
CA GLU A 73 -5.51 -8.09 3.15
C GLU A 73 -5.76 -8.92 1.89
N TYR A 74 -6.02 -10.21 2.06
CA TYR A 74 -6.40 -11.09 0.95
C TYR A 74 -7.71 -10.61 0.32
N LEU A 75 -8.75 -10.35 1.11
CA LEU A 75 -10.00 -9.78 0.59
C LEU A 75 -9.76 -8.45 -0.11
N SER A 76 -9.02 -7.53 0.51
CA SER A 76 -8.69 -6.23 -0.08
C SER A 76 -7.95 -6.34 -1.41
N PHE A 77 -7.04 -7.31 -1.54
CA PHE A 77 -6.35 -7.60 -2.79
C PHE A 77 -7.31 -8.09 -3.86
N TRP A 78 -8.20 -9.03 -3.52
CA TRP A 78 -9.23 -9.54 -4.44
C TRP A 78 -10.20 -8.43 -4.87
N TYR A 79 -10.65 -7.60 -3.94
CA TYR A 79 -11.46 -6.42 -4.25
C TYR A 79 -10.73 -5.47 -5.20
N ALA A 80 -9.47 -5.15 -4.95
CA ALA A 80 -8.68 -4.30 -5.84
C ALA A 80 -8.46 -4.92 -7.23
N TRP A 81 -8.37 -6.25 -7.31
CA TRP A 81 -8.17 -6.95 -8.57
C TRP A 81 -9.45 -7.05 -9.40
N PHE A 82 -10.61 -7.29 -8.77
CA PHE A 82 -11.87 -7.56 -9.47
C PHE A 82 -12.82 -6.37 -9.60
N LEU A 83 -12.78 -5.40 -8.67
CA LEU A 83 -13.70 -4.25 -8.66
C LEU A 83 -13.06 -2.93 -9.11
N VAL A 84 -11.72 -2.86 -9.25
CA VAL A 84 -11.00 -1.69 -9.78
C VAL A 84 -10.45 -1.97 -11.20
N TRP A 85 -11.02 -2.98 -11.86
CA TRP A 85 -10.89 -3.19 -13.30
C TRP A 85 -12.04 -2.50 -14.02
#